data_AF-A0A3D0MV40-F1
#
_entry.id   AF-A0A3D0MV40-F1
#
_cell.length_a   1.000
_cell.length_b   1.000
_cell.length_c   1.000
_cell.angle_alpha   90.00
_cell.angle_beta   90.00
_cell.angle_gamma   90.00
#
_symmetry.space_group_name_H-M   'P 1'
#
loop_
_entity.id
_entity.type
_entity.pdbx_description
1 polymer ?
#
loop_
_entity_poly.entity_id
_entity_poly.type
_entity_poly.pdbx_seq_one_letter_code
_entity_poly.pdbx_strand_id
1 'polypeptide(L)'
;MYYQRFIDLFVLENFFWIPETPGLIFTLLFSIFIFLPLIIFLFKKRNEILLISLEGNNKYFLIFGIISFILFFTLPDNIPGQNIIYQRFLIFVMLVSIVMLSVFSCYINMKKYFLIGIVLLCLHTVVSFNYFSDFKKESRFFTEDIFPQENNHTLAGLMFDAKFRNSYVYIHFQNYYTIWNKGITANGNLDYRYSFIRRKNGVDMNILPPHNAWVDIFKIYNPPGYKDVDYLLTRDSTSRPFENFQIIRSSGDWHLYENILKS
;
A
#
# COMPACT_ATOMS: atom_id res chain seq x y z
N MET A 1 18.19 -7.17 -5.10
CA MET A 1 17.89 -5.95 -5.87
C MET A 1 17.17 -6.27 -7.19
N TYR A 2 17.84 -6.76 -8.24
CA TYR A 2 17.22 -6.97 -9.56
C TYR A 2 16.02 -7.94 -9.58
N TYR A 3 16.08 -9.03 -8.80
CA TYR A 3 14.98 -9.99 -8.70
C TYR A 3 13.68 -9.36 -8.17
N GLN A 4 13.76 -8.55 -7.11
CA GLN A 4 12.60 -7.85 -6.56
C GLN A 4 12.00 -6.87 -7.58
N ARG A 5 12.85 -6.14 -8.31
CA ARG A 5 12.38 -5.21 -9.35
C ARG A 5 11.69 -5.91 -10.52
N PHE A 6 12.13 -7.11 -10.86
CA PHE A 6 11.46 -7.93 -11.85
C PHE A 6 10.08 -8.36 -11.37
N ILE A 7 9.97 -8.75 -10.09
CA ILE A 7 8.68 -9.02 -9.44
C ILE A 7 7.80 -7.77 -9.47
N ASP A 8 8.29 -6.61 -9.02
CA ASP A 8 7.55 -5.34 -8.99
C ASP A 8 7.02 -4.94 -10.39
N LEU A 9 7.73 -5.31 -11.46
CA LEU A 9 7.34 -4.99 -12.85
C LEU A 9 6.30 -5.96 -13.42
N PHE A 10 6.42 -7.26 -13.15
CA PHE A 10 5.63 -8.30 -13.82
C PHE A 10 4.60 -9.00 -12.94
N VAL A 11 4.69 -8.86 -11.63
CA VAL A 11 3.76 -9.47 -10.67
C VAL A 11 2.89 -8.35 -10.12
N LEU A 12 1.65 -8.30 -10.59
CA LEU A 12 0.70 -7.32 -10.08
C LEU A 12 0.36 -7.64 -8.64
N GLU A 13 0.45 -6.67 -7.74
CA GLU A 13 0.13 -6.84 -6.32
C GLU A 13 -1.38 -7.01 -6.12
N ASN A 14 -1.90 -8.19 -6.44
CA ASN A 14 -3.32 -8.52 -6.36
C ASN A 14 -3.59 -9.66 -5.36
N PHE A 15 -2.56 -10.11 -4.65
CA PHE A 15 -2.64 -11.30 -3.80
C PHE A 15 -3.44 -11.04 -2.53
N PHE A 16 -3.62 -9.78 -2.14
CA PHE A 16 -4.46 -9.40 -1.00
C PHE A 16 -5.95 -9.48 -1.30
N TRP A 17 -6.35 -9.46 -2.58
CA TRP A 17 -7.76 -9.53 -2.96
C TRP A 17 -8.41 -10.87 -2.62
N ILE A 18 -7.65 -11.93 -2.41
CA ILE A 18 -8.14 -13.27 -2.02
C ILE A 18 -7.30 -13.75 -0.83
N PRO A 19 -7.89 -14.36 0.20
CA PRO A 19 -7.14 -14.84 1.36
C PRO A 19 -6.08 -15.88 0.98
N GLU A 20 -4.96 -15.85 1.72
CA GLU A 20 -3.94 -16.89 1.80
C GLU A 20 -3.35 -17.33 0.45
N THR A 21 -3.00 -18.61 0.33
CA THR A 21 -2.39 -19.25 -0.84
C THR A 21 -3.20 -19.07 -2.13
N PRO A 22 -4.54 -19.16 -2.15
CA PRO A 22 -5.33 -18.87 -3.34
C PRO A 22 -5.08 -17.47 -3.92
N GLY A 23 -4.81 -16.46 -3.09
CA GLY A 23 -4.46 -15.11 -3.55
C GLY A 23 -3.13 -15.03 -4.30
N LEU A 24 -2.13 -15.80 -3.86
CA LEU A 24 -0.85 -15.91 -4.58
C LEU A 24 -1.04 -16.55 -5.96
N ILE A 25 -1.80 -17.65 -6.03
CA ILE A 25 -2.10 -18.33 -7.29
C ILE A 25 -2.86 -17.40 -8.24
N PHE A 26 -3.90 -16.72 -7.74
CA PHE A 26 -4.66 -15.74 -8.51
C PHE A 26 -3.75 -14.65 -9.09
N THR A 27 -2.83 -14.12 -8.28
CA THR A 27 -1.88 -13.09 -8.71
C THR A 27 -0.98 -13.54 -9.84
N LEU A 28 -0.42 -14.74 -9.74
CA LEU A 28 0.43 -15.31 -10.79
C LEU A 28 -0.36 -15.53 -12.08
N LEU A 29 -1.54 -16.14 -11.99
CA LEU A 29 -2.40 -16.36 -13.15
C LEU A 29 -2.82 -15.04 -13.79
N PHE A 30 -3.29 -14.08 -12.99
CA PHE A 30 -3.72 -12.77 -13.47
C PHE A 30 -2.59 -12.02 -14.16
N SER A 31 -1.38 -12.05 -13.58
CA SER A 31 -0.17 -11.48 -14.18
C SER A 31 0.17 -12.16 -15.51
N ILE A 32 0.12 -13.49 -15.59
CA ILE A 32 0.33 -14.24 -16.84
C ILE A 32 -0.72 -13.84 -17.89
N PHE A 33 -2.00 -13.74 -17.52
CA PHE A 33 -3.07 -13.37 -18.45
C PHE A 33 -2.97 -11.93 -18.96
N ILE A 34 -2.31 -11.03 -18.23
CA ILE A 34 -2.04 -9.66 -18.69
C ILE A 34 -0.78 -9.63 -19.55
N PHE A 35 0.34 -10.13 -19.04
CA PHE A 35 1.64 -9.95 -19.67
C PHE A 35 1.86 -10.91 -20.84
N LEU A 36 1.36 -12.15 -20.79
CA LEU A 36 1.60 -13.12 -21.87
C LEU A 36 0.99 -12.67 -23.21
N PRO A 37 -0.31 -12.26 -23.29
CA PRO A 37 -0.87 -11.75 -24.54
C PRO A 37 -0.17 -10.48 -25.02
N LEU A 38 0.24 -9.61 -24.09
CA LEU A 38 0.98 -8.38 -24.39
C LEU A 38 2.35 -8.70 -25.01
N ILE A 39 3.13 -9.61 -24.41
CA ILE A 39 4.42 -10.06 -24.93
C ILE A 39 4.26 -10.69 -26.31
N ILE A 40 3.26 -11.56 -26.49
CA ILE A 40 2.96 -12.18 -27.79
C ILE A 40 2.61 -11.11 -28.84
N PHE A 41 1.82 -10.11 -28.47
CA PHE A 41 1.46 -8.99 -29.34
C PHE A 41 2.71 -8.19 -29.75
N LEU A 42 3.51 -7.75 -28.78
CA LEU A 42 4.74 -6.99 -29.00
C LEU A 42 5.73 -7.77 -29.89
N PHE A 43 5.86 -9.08 -29.68
CA PHE A 43 6.74 -9.92 -30.48
C PHE A 43 6.26 -10.10 -31.92
N LYS A 44 4.96 -10.40 -32.12
CA LYS A 44 4.37 -10.58 -33.46
C LYS A 44 4.37 -9.30 -34.28
N LYS A 45 4.24 -8.15 -33.63
CA LYS A 45 4.13 -6.83 -34.27
C LYS A 45 5.38 -5.96 -34.14
N ARG A 46 6.52 -6.56 -33.76
CA ARG A 46 7.76 -5.83 -33.42
C ARG A 46 8.22 -4.83 -34.48
N ASN A 47 8.13 -5.16 -35.76
CA ASN A 47 8.61 -4.30 -36.85
C ASN A 47 7.68 -3.09 -37.04
N GLU A 48 6.37 -3.32 -37.05
CA GLU A 48 5.35 -2.25 -37.13
C GLU A 48 5.45 -1.33 -35.91
N ILE A 49 5.57 -1.91 -34.72
CA ILE A 49 5.75 -1.18 -33.46
C ILE A 49 7.01 -0.31 -33.50
N LEU A 50 8.14 -0.85 -33.95
CA LEU A 50 9.41 -0.11 -34.03
C LEU A 50 9.26 1.11 -34.95
N LEU A 51 8.67 0.92 -36.14
CA LEU A 51 8.46 2.00 -37.10
C LEU A 51 7.58 3.11 -36.52
N ILE A 52 6.41 2.74 -35.96
CA ILE A 52 5.47 3.69 -35.33
C ILE A 52 6.14 4.43 -34.15
N SER A 53 6.95 3.72 -33.37
CA SER A 53 7.61 4.29 -32.19
C SER A 53 8.70 5.30 -32.54
N LEU A 54 9.33 5.18 -33.71
CA LEU A 54 10.36 6.10 -34.19
C LEU A 54 9.79 7.29 -34.96
N GLU A 55 8.50 7.27 -35.29
CA GLU A 55 7.84 8.30 -36.10
C GLU A 55 7.47 9.55 -35.29
N GLY A 56 7.73 10.73 -35.88
CA GLY A 56 7.25 12.01 -35.37
C GLY A 56 7.59 12.28 -33.90
N ASN A 57 6.55 12.54 -33.10
CA ASN A 57 6.66 12.81 -31.66
C ASN A 57 6.71 11.54 -30.80
N ASN A 58 6.38 10.37 -31.34
CA ASN A 58 6.35 9.11 -30.59
C ASN A 58 7.74 8.72 -30.06
N LYS A 59 8.79 9.10 -30.80
CA LYS A 59 10.18 8.87 -30.40
C LYS A 59 10.54 9.48 -29.05
N TYR A 60 9.93 10.61 -28.68
CA TYR A 60 10.19 11.26 -27.39
C TYR A 60 9.59 10.45 -26.23
N PHE A 61 8.39 9.89 -26.41
CA PHE A 61 7.80 8.98 -25.44
C PHE A 61 8.62 7.69 -25.30
N LEU A 62 9.12 7.14 -26.42
CA LEU A 62 10.00 5.98 -26.40
C LEU A 62 11.29 6.28 -25.62
N ILE A 63 11.97 7.39 -25.92
CA ILE A 63 13.20 7.81 -25.23
C ILE A 63 12.93 7.99 -23.72
N PHE A 64 11.86 8.69 -23.36
CA PHE A 64 11.49 8.88 -21.96
C PHE A 64 11.18 7.55 -21.25
N GLY A 65 10.50 6.62 -21.93
CA GLY A 65 10.24 5.27 -21.43
C GLY A 65 11.52 4.48 -21.20
N ILE A 66 12.47 4.51 -22.14
CA ILE A 66 13.77 3.85 -22.02
C ILE A 66 14.57 4.41 -20.85
N ILE A 67 14.66 5.75 -20.73
CA ILE A 67 15.36 6.40 -19.62
C ILE A 67 14.71 6.02 -18.28
N SER A 68 13.38 6.06 -18.20
CA SER A 68 12.64 5.68 -16.99
C SER A 68 12.88 4.21 -16.62
N PHE A 69 12.90 3.32 -17.60
CA PHE A 69 13.18 1.90 -17.42
C PHE A 69 14.61 1.66 -16.91
N ILE A 70 15.60 2.36 -17.48
CA ILE A 70 16.99 2.31 -17.01
C ILE A 70 17.07 2.79 -15.56
N LEU A 71 16.45 3.93 -15.23
CA LEU A 71 16.47 4.49 -13.88
C LEU A 71 15.77 3.57 -12.86
N PHE A 72 14.67 2.93 -13.24
CA PHE A 72 14.01 1.91 -12.42
C PHE A 72 14.95 0.77 -12.06
N PHE A 73 15.81 0.31 -12.98
CA PHE A 73 16.76 -0.78 -12.73
C PHE A 73 18.10 -0.38 -12.13
N THR A 74 18.53 0.88 -12.27
CA THR A 74 19.89 1.31 -11.89
C THR A 74 19.94 2.15 -10.62
N LEU A 75 18.87 2.86 -10.26
CA LEU A 75 18.84 3.64 -9.01
C LEU A 75 18.95 2.73 -7.78
N PRO A 76 19.54 3.17 -6.66
CA PRO A 76 19.60 2.38 -5.44
C PRO A 76 18.21 2.22 -4.78
N ASP A 77 18.03 1.14 -4.01
CA ASP A 77 16.77 0.86 -3.29
C ASP A 77 16.46 1.91 -2.21
N ASN A 78 17.50 2.48 -1.61
CA ASN A 78 17.40 3.45 -0.52
C ASN A 78 18.33 4.65 -0.75
N ILE A 79 17.76 5.86 -0.74
CA ILE A 79 18.50 7.12 -0.67
C ILE A 79 18.12 7.76 0.67
N PRO A 80 19.08 8.24 1.49
CA PRO A 80 18.76 8.91 2.74
C PRO A 80 17.70 10.01 2.56
N GLY A 81 16.55 9.87 3.23
CA GLY A 81 15.42 10.80 3.12
C GLY A 81 14.44 10.53 1.96
N GLN A 82 14.69 9.53 1.11
CA GLN A 82 13.79 9.08 0.05
C GLN A 82 13.84 7.55 -0.07
N ASN A 83 12.92 6.88 0.62
CA ASN A 83 12.76 5.43 0.48
C ASN A 83 12.13 5.11 -0.89
N ILE A 84 12.68 4.12 -1.58
CA ILE A 84 12.06 3.47 -2.75
C ILE A 84 11.79 4.44 -3.92
N ILE A 85 12.75 5.32 -4.21
CA ILE A 85 12.65 6.26 -5.34
C ILE A 85 12.46 5.54 -6.69
N TYR A 86 13.04 4.34 -6.83
CA TYR A 86 13.00 3.58 -8.07
C TYR A 86 11.55 3.22 -8.48
N GLN A 87 10.65 2.96 -7.54
CA GLN A 87 9.23 2.69 -7.84
C GLN A 87 8.52 3.87 -8.51
N ARG A 88 8.99 5.12 -8.32
CA ARG A 88 8.42 6.28 -9.04
C ARG A 88 8.67 6.16 -10.55
N PHE A 89 9.81 5.60 -10.94
CA PHE A 89 10.12 5.37 -12.36
C PHE A 89 9.32 4.22 -12.95
N LEU A 90 8.89 3.24 -12.15
CA LEU A 90 7.93 2.22 -12.59
C LEU A 90 6.61 2.85 -13.05
N ILE A 91 6.13 3.88 -12.34
CA ILE A 91 4.92 4.63 -12.73
C ILE A 91 5.12 5.27 -14.10
N PHE A 92 6.27 5.89 -14.35
CA PHE A 92 6.57 6.47 -15.66
C PHE A 92 6.66 5.41 -16.76
N VAL A 93 7.26 4.25 -16.49
CA VAL A 93 7.29 3.11 -17.42
C VAL A 93 5.87 2.64 -17.75
N MET A 94 5.00 2.51 -16.75
CA MET A 94 3.61 2.12 -16.94
C MET A 94 2.83 3.16 -17.76
N LEU A 95 2.97 4.45 -17.43
CA LEU A 95 2.30 5.54 -18.15
C LEU A 95 2.72 5.60 -19.63
N VAL A 96 4.03 5.50 -19.90
CA VAL A 96 4.53 5.44 -21.28
C VAL A 96 3.98 4.22 -22.00
N SER A 97 3.95 3.05 -21.34
CA SER A 97 3.40 1.83 -21.92
C SER A 97 1.93 2.00 -22.30
N ILE A 98 1.12 2.64 -21.44
CA ILE A 98 -0.30 2.93 -21.72
C ILE A 98 -0.44 3.86 -22.93
N VAL A 99 0.31 4.96 -22.96
CA VAL A 99 0.27 5.92 -24.09
C VAL A 99 0.69 5.24 -25.40
N MET A 100 1.80 4.49 -25.39
CA MET A 100 2.27 3.78 -26.59
C MET A 100 1.29 2.71 -27.05
N LEU A 101 0.69 1.95 -26.14
CA LEU A 101 -0.37 0.98 -26.49
C LEU A 101 -1.60 1.68 -27.10
N SER A 102 -1.98 2.85 -26.57
CA SER A 102 -3.04 3.67 -27.16
C SER A 102 -2.69 4.10 -28.58
N VAL A 103 -1.46 4.57 -28.81
CA VAL A 103 -0.98 4.92 -30.17
C VAL A 103 -1.02 3.70 -31.08
N PHE A 104 -0.49 2.56 -30.65
CA PHE A 104 -0.50 1.33 -31.46
C PHE A 104 -1.91 0.87 -31.81
N SER A 105 -2.89 1.09 -30.95
CA SER A 105 -4.28 0.73 -31.22
C SER A 105 -4.90 1.49 -32.41
N CYS A 106 -4.35 2.66 -32.77
CA CYS A 106 -4.79 3.43 -33.93
C CYS A 106 -4.29 2.84 -35.26
N TYR A 107 -3.14 2.16 -35.25
CA TYR A 107 -2.48 1.65 -36.45
C TYR A 107 -2.60 0.13 -36.60
N ILE A 108 -2.75 -0.58 -35.49
CA ILE A 108 -2.73 -2.04 -35.41
C ILE A 108 -4.07 -2.52 -34.85
N ASN A 109 -4.71 -3.47 -35.52
CA ASN A 109 -5.95 -4.06 -35.03
C ASN A 109 -5.70 -4.89 -33.74
N MET A 110 -6.12 -4.34 -32.60
CA MET A 110 -5.94 -4.94 -31.27
C MET A 110 -7.23 -5.54 -30.67
N LYS A 111 -8.32 -5.70 -31.46
CA LYS A 111 -9.65 -6.09 -30.95
C LYS A 111 -9.64 -7.30 -29.99
N LYS A 112 -8.90 -8.35 -30.32
CA LYS A 112 -8.81 -9.57 -29.48
C LYS A 112 -8.15 -9.28 -28.12
N TYR A 113 -7.07 -8.51 -28.12
CA TYR A 113 -6.33 -8.14 -26.90
C TYR A 113 -7.13 -7.17 -26.03
N PHE A 114 -7.87 -6.26 -26.67
CA PHE A 114 -8.78 -5.34 -25.98
C PHE A 114 -9.90 -6.10 -25.25
N LEU A 115 -10.51 -7.10 -25.92
CA LEU A 115 -11.52 -7.95 -25.28
C LEU A 115 -10.97 -8.70 -24.06
N ILE A 116 -9.76 -9.27 -24.17
CA ILE A 116 -9.08 -9.93 -23.04
C ILE A 116 -8.88 -8.92 -21.89
N GLY A 117 -8.43 -7.70 -22.20
CA GLY A 117 -8.26 -6.63 -21.21
C GLY A 117 -9.57 -6.27 -20.49
N ILE A 118 -10.69 -6.16 -21.22
CA ILE A 118 -12.01 -5.92 -20.62
C ILE A 118 -12.41 -7.05 -19.68
N VAL A 119 -12.26 -8.30 -20.11
CA VAL A 119 -12.60 -9.47 -19.27
C VAL A 119 -11.79 -9.45 -17.98
N LEU A 120 -10.49 -9.17 -18.07
CA LEU A 120 -9.61 -9.07 -16.91
C LEU A 120 -9.98 -7.90 -15.99
N LEU A 121 -10.36 -6.75 -16.55
CA LEU A 121 -10.83 -5.60 -15.78
C LEU A 121 -12.14 -5.91 -15.04
N CYS A 122 -13.09 -6.58 -15.69
CA CYS A 122 -14.34 -7.02 -15.06
C CYS A 122 -14.06 -8.01 -13.92
N LEU A 123 -13.21 -9.02 -14.16
CA LEU A 123 -12.80 -9.97 -13.13
C LEU A 123 -12.13 -9.25 -11.95
N HIS A 124 -11.18 -8.36 -12.23
CA HIS A 124 -10.51 -7.56 -11.21
C HIS A 124 -11.52 -6.75 -10.39
N THR A 125 -12.49 -6.11 -11.05
CA THR A 125 -13.54 -5.32 -10.39
C THR A 125 -14.41 -6.18 -9.47
N VAL A 126 -14.80 -7.38 -9.91
CA VAL A 126 -15.62 -8.31 -9.10
C VAL A 126 -14.86 -8.76 -7.85
N VAL A 127 -13.60 -9.18 -8.00
CA VAL A 127 -12.79 -9.60 -6.84
C VAL A 127 -12.55 -8.38 -5.93
N SER A 128 -12.35 -7.20 -6.51
CA SER A 128 -12.16 -5.97 -5.74
C SER A 128 -13.38 -5.62 -4.90
N PHE A 129 -14.55 -5.70 -5.50
CA PHE A 129 -15.81 -5.46 -4.82
C PHE A 129 -16.02 -6.45 -3.67
N ASN A 130 -15.72 -7.73 -3.87
CA ASN A 130 -15.80 -8.74 -2.81
C ASN A 130 -14.89 -8.39 -1.63
N TYR A 131 -13.62 -8.03 -1.90
CA TYR A 131 -12.67 -7.62 -0.87
C TYR A 131 -13.17 -6.44 -0.05
N PHE A 132 -13.61 -5.36 -0.70
CA PHE A 132 -14.10 -4.18 0.01
C PHE A 132 -15.40 -4.45 0.78
N SER A 133 -16.27 -5.30 0.23
CA SER A 133 -17.50 -5.72 0.90
C SER A 133 -17.19 -6.48 2.20
N ASP A 134 -16.27 -7.44 2.15
CA ASP A 134 -15.90 -8.22 3.31
C ASP A 134 -15.10 -7.39 4.32
N PHE A 135 -14.20 -6.53 3.85
CA PHE A 135 -13.49 -5.58 4.71
C PHE A 135 -14.47 -4.67 5.47
N LYS A 136 -15.51 -4.16 4.79
CA LYS A 136 -16.55 -3.36 5.43
C LYS A 136 -17.33 -4.15 6.49
N LYS A 137 -17.60 -5.43 6.24
CA LYS A 137 -18.29 -6.28 7.24
C LYS A 137 -17.40 -6.54 8.46
N GLU A 138 -16.11 -6.79 8.26
CA GLU A 138 -15.16 -7.07 9.34
C GLU A 138 -14.86 -5.81 10.18
N SER A 139 -14.70 -4.67 9.52
CA SER A 139 -14.43 -3.38 10.17
C SER A 139 -15.67 -2.70 10.75
N ARG A 140 -16.87 -3.29 10.65
CA ARG A 140 -18.15 -2.64 11.05
C ARG A 140 -18.22 -2.20 12.51
N PHE A 141 -17.42 -2.84 13.38
CA PHE A 141 -17.37 -2.53 14.81
C PHE A 141 -16.41 -1.39 15.14
N PHE A 142 -15.52 -1.03 14.20
CA PHE A 142 -14.63 0.12 14.35
C PHE A 142 -15.40 1.40 13.99
N THR A 143 -15.79 2.13 15.03
CA THR A 143 -16.54 3.38 14.93
C THR A 143 -15.83 4.47 15.72
N GLU A 144 -16.21 5.73 15.50
CA GLU A 144 -15.67 6.88 16.24
C GLU A 144 -15.84 6.72 17.76
N ASP A 145 -16.89 6.02 18.19
CA ASP A 145 -17.20 5.75 19.59
C ASP A 145 -16.12 4.96 20.33
N ILE A 146 -15.20 4.29 19.62
CA ILE A 146 -14.07 3.64 20.30
C ILE A 146 -13.08 4.64 20.88
N PHE A 147 -12.97 5.84 20.30
CA PHE A 147 -11.94 6.81 20.63
C PHE A 147 -12.35 7.76 21.77
N PRO A 148 -11.37 8.28 22.53
CA PRO A 148 -11.66 9.31 23.52
C PRO A 148 -12.14 10.58 22.81
N GLN A 149 -13.12 11.26 23.40
CA GLN A 149 -13.74 12.47 22.85
C GLN A 149 -12.87 13.73 23.02
N GLU A 150 -11.83 13.63 23.86
CA GLU A 150 -10.92 14.71 24.16
C GLU A 150 -9.76 14.76 23.14
N ASN A 151 -9.51 15.94 22.57
CA ASN A 151 -8.58 16.15 21.45
C ASN A 151 -7.11 16.35 21.85
N ASN A 152 -6.80 16.35 23.15
CA ASN A 152 -5.46 16.69 23.66
C ASN A 152 -4.62 15.47 24.06
N HIS A 153 -5.12 14.27 23.80
CA HIS A 153 -4.46 13.04 24.22
C HIS A 153 -3.66 12.40 23.09
N THR A 154 -2.60 11.74 23.48
CA THR A 154 -1.75 10.94 22.62
C THR A 154 -2.30 9.52 22.52
N LEU A 155 -2.34 8.99 21.30
CA LEU A 155 -2.82 7.63 21.03
C LEU A 155 -1.77 6.86 20.22
N ALA A 156 -1.44 5.66 20.70
CA ALA A 156 -0.64 4.68 19.95
C ALA A 156 -1.48 3.47 19.53
N GLY A 157 -1.07 2.83 18.44
CA GLY A 157 -1.71 1.63 17.91
C GLY A 157 -0.83 0.40 18.08
N LEU A 158 -1.35 -0.67 18.68
CA LEU A 158 -0.73 -1.99 18.73
C LEU A 158 -1.67 -3.03 18.11
N MET A 159 -1.47 -3.29 16.82
CA MET A 159 -2.31 -4.21 16.05
C MET A 159 -1.70 -5.62 16.11
N PHE A 160 -2.16 -6.45 17.04
CA PHE A 160 -1.72 -7.85 17.13
C PHE A 160 -2.27 -8.68 15.97
N ASP A 161 -3.54 -8.44 15.62
CA ASP A 161 -4.10 -8.85 14.33
C ASP A 161 -4.06 -7.68 13.33
N ALA A 162 -2.90 -7.48 12.73
CA ALA A 162 -2.65 -6.39 11.79
C ALA A 162 -3.18 -6.67 10.36
N LYS A 163 -3.56 -7.91 10.04
CA LYS A 163 -3.85 -8.33 8.67
C LYS A 163 -5.34 -8.40 8.38
N PHE A 164 -5.73 -7.90 7.22
CA PHE A 164 -6.94 -8.33 6.55
C PHE A 164 -6.52 -9.14 5.32
N ARG A 165 -6.87 -10.43 5.29
CA ARG A 165 -6.37 -11.39 4.30
C ARG A 165 -4.83 -11.35 4.26
N ASN A 166 -4.23 -11.00 3.12
CA ASN A 166 -2.77 -10.95 2.97
C ASN A 166 -2.18 -9.53 3.10
N SER A 167 -2.96 -8.52 3.49
CA SER A 167 -2.51 -7.13 3.59
C SER A 167 -2.57 -6.59 5.01
N TYR A 168 -1.54 -5.85 5.42
CA TYR A 168 -1.45 -5.20 6.73
C TYR A 168 -2.26 -3.90 6.74
N VAL A 169 -3.59 -3.99 6.65
CA VAL A 169 -4.46 -2.81 6.53
C VAL A 169 -4.70 -2.15 7.89
N TYR A 170 -4.78 -2.95 8.95
CA TYR A 170 -5.19 -2.45 10.27
C TYR A 170 -4.13 -1.60 10.96
N ILE A 171 -2.87 -1.67 10.53
CA ILE A 171 -1.76 -0.83 11.04
C ILE A 171 -1.98 0.68 10.82
N HIS A 172 -3.01 1.06 10.06
CA HIS A 172 -3.35 2.44 9.80
C HIS A 172 -4.54 2.93 10.62
N PHE A 173 -5.18 2.07 11.43
CA PHE A 173 -6.45 2.41 12.07
C PHE A 173 -6.31 3.46 13.17
N GLN A 174 -5.16 3.55 13.82
CA GLN A 174 -4.87 4.64 14.76
C GLN A 174 -4.93 6.02 14.07
N ASN A 175 -4.73 6.11 12.76
CA ASN A 175 -4.76 7.38 12.05
C ASN A 175 -6.18 7.97 11.94
N TYR A 176 -7.23 7.15 12.10
CA TYR A 176 -8.61 7.63 12.15
C TYR A 176 -8.85 8.51 13.39
N TYR A 177 -8.14 8.27 14.50
CA TYR A 177 -8.19 9.14 15.68
C TYR A 177 -7.86 10.59 15.30
N THR A 178 -6.79 10.79 14.54
CA THR A 178 -6.39 12.12 14.09
C THR A 178 -7.37 12.74 13.11
N ILE A 179 -7.96 11.94 12.20
CA ILE A 179 -8.94 12.42 11.22
C ILE A 179 -10.22 12.88 11.92
N TRP A 180 -10.77 12.07 12.83
CA TRP A 180 -12.00 12.37 13.55
C TRP A 180 -11.83 13.55 14.52
N ASN A 181 -10.65 13.66 15.15
CA ASN A 181 -10.32 14.79 16.03
C ASN A 181 -9.78 16.04 15.30
N LYS A 182 -9.88 16.08 13.96
CA LYS A 182 -9.42 17.20 13.10
C LYS A 182 -7.94 17.59 13.30
N GLY A 183 -7.11 16.65 13.74
CA GLY A 183 -5.67 16.85 13.90
C GLY A 183 -4.91 16.74 12.58
N ILE A 184 -3.59 17.00 12.62
CA ILE A 184 -2.70 16.79 11.47
C ILE A 184 -2.21 15.35 11.49
N THR A 185 -2.75 14.51 10.60
CA THR A 185 -2.34 13.11 10.50
C THR A 185 -0.96 13.00 9.85
N ALA A 186 0.05 12.59 10.61
CA ALA A 186 1.26 12.00 10.04
C ALA A 186 0.91 10.57 9.60
N ASN A 187 0.37 10.45 8.39
CA ASN A 187 -0.02 9.14 7.86
C ASN A 187 1.24 8.31 7.58
N GLY A 188 1.15 6.98 7.66
CA GLY A 188 2.27 6.09 7.32
C GLY A 188 2.83 6.37 5.93
N ASN A 189 1.98 6.72 4.97
CA ASN A 189 2.41 7.17 3.64
C ASN A 189 3.18 8.51 3.64
N LEU A 190 2.90 9.42 4.58
CA LEU A 190 3.63 10.68 4.72
C LEU A 190 5.02 10.43 5.35
N ASP A 191 5.09 9.71 6.47
CA ASP A 191 6.37 9.33 7.10
C ASP A 191 7.22 8.42 6.17
N TYR A 192 6.58 7.50 5.41
CA TYR A 192 7.24 6.51 4.55
C TYR A 192 7.64 7.04 3.17
N ARG A 193 6.81 7.86 2.49
CA ARG A 193 7.08 8.37 1.12
C ARG A 193 7.68 9.78 1.10
N TYR A 194 7.47 10.55 2.17
CA TYR A 194 7.94 11.93 2.31
C TYR A 194 8.62 12.10 3.67
N SER A 195 9.81 11.50 3.83
CA SER A 195 10.66 11.63 5.03
C SER A 195 10.99 13.10 5.41
N PHE A 196 10.57 14.06 4.58
CA PHE A 196 10.70 15.50 4.74
C PHE A 196 9.52 16.18 5.43
N ILE A 197 8.34 15.53 5.54
CA ILE A 197 7.26 16.02 6.41
C ILE A 197 7.62 15.60 7.82
N ARG A 198 8.55 16.34 8.42
CA ARG A 198 8.94 16.15 9.81
C ARG A 198 7.73 16.42 10.68
N ARG A 199 7.44 15.52 11.62
CA ARG A 199 6.57 15.84 12.77
C ARG A 199 7.02 17.19 13.32
N LYS A 200 6.05 18.07 13.59
CA LYS A 200 6.30 19.45 14.05
C LYS A 200 7.39 19.42 15.13
N ASN A 201 8.45 20.21 14.95
CA ASN A 201 9.58 20.30 15.89
C ASN A 201 9.07 20.32 17.33
N GLY A 202 9.38 19.27 18.11
CA GLY A 202 8.96 19.12 19.50
C GLY A 202 8.46 17.74 19.90
N VAL A 203 8.10 16.87 18.95
CA VAL A 203 7.83 15.46 19.28
C VAL A 203 9.17 14.72 19.34
N ASP A 204 9.67 14.51 20.56
CA ASP A 204 10.85 13.67 20.80
C ASP A 204 10.62 12.28 20.18
N MET A 205 11.62 11.77 19.45
CA MET A 205 11.57 10.41 18.88
C MET A 205 11.47 9.34 19.97
N ASN A 206 11.74 9.70 21.23
CA ASN A 206 11.53 8.86 22.41
C ASN A 206 10.05 8.74 22.82
N ILE A 207 9.18 9.70 22.46
CA ILE A 207 7.76 9.73 22.87
C ILE A 207 6.88 8.99 21.85
N LEU A 208 7.16 9.13 20.55
CA LEU A 208 6.46 8.43 19.49
C LEU A 208 7.47 7.84 18.50
N PRO A 209 7.64 6.50 18.44
CA PRO A 209 8.63 5.90 17.56
C PRO A 209 8.36 6.27 16.08
N PRO A 210 9.38 6.27 15.21
CA PRO A 210 9.20 6.47 13.78
C PRO A 210 8.35 5.35 13.19
N HIS A 211 7.48 5.65 12.21
CA HIS A 211 6.49 4.69 11.68
C HIS A 211 7.10 3.36 11.19
N ASN A 212 8.36 3.35 10.72
CA ASN A 212 9.07 2.10 10.37
C ASN A 212 9.25 1.14 11.57
N ALA A 213 9.28 1.64 12.81
CA ALA A 213 9.29 0.84 14.03
C ALA A 213 7.90 0.33 14.44
N TRP A 214 6.82 0.87 13.85
CA TRP A 214 5.44 0.38 14.01
C TRP A 214 5.11 -0.75 13.03
N VAL A 215 5.95 -0.89 11.98
CA VAL A 215 5.83 -1.91 10.93
C VAL A 215 6.74 -3.12 11.22
N ASP A 216 7.33 -3.20 12.41
CA ASP A 216 8.07 -4.39 12.80
C ASP A 216 7.06 -5.47 13.21
N ILE A 217 6.59 -6.24 12.21
CA ILE A 217 5.65 -7.38 12.29
C ILE A 217 6.10 -8.43 13.35
N PHE A 218 7.30 -8.25 13.91
CA PHE A 218 7.95 -9.13 14.87
C PHE A 218 8.23 -8.52 16.25
N LYS A 219 7.87 -7.25 16.52
CA LYS A 219 8.12 -6.65 17.84
C LYS A 219 6.90 -6.74 18.76
N ILE A 220 7.08 -7.61 19.74
CA ILE A 220 6.36 -7.71 21.01
C ILE A 220 6.23 -6.30 21.63
N TYR A 221 5.08 -6.01 22.25
CA TYR A 221 4.89 -4.84 23.12
C TYR A 221 6.18 -4.53 23.87
N ASN A 222 6.76 -3.34 23.64
CA ASN A 222 7.98 -2.90 24.31
C ASN A 222 7.58 -1.82 25.32
N PRO A 223 7.33 -2.18 26.60
CA PRO A 223 6.73 -1.28 27.58
C PRO A 223 7.36 0.12 27.64
N PRO A 224 8.71 0.29 27.63
CA PRO A 224 9.34 1.60 27.69
C PRO A 224 8.90 2.58 26.60
N GLY A 225 8.57 2.10 25.40
CA GLY A 225 8.19 2.96 24.26
C GLY A 225 6.73 3.45 24.30
N TYR A 226 5.92 2.96 25.24
CA TYR A 226 4.49 3.30 25.36
C TYR A 226 4.12 3.87 26.73
N LYS A 227 5.09 4.07 27.65
CA LYS A 227 4.80 4.61 29.00
C LYS A 227 4.22 6.02 28.97
N ASP A 228 4.59 6.79 27.94
CA ASP A 228 4.22 8.19 27.80
C ASP A 228 3.01 8.42 26.88
N VAL A 229 2.29 7.38 26.45
CA VAL A 229 1.03 7.58 25.70
C VAL A 229 -0.17 7.55 26.64
N ASP A 230 -1.18 8.38 26.35
CA ASP A 230 -2.41 8.47 27.16
C ASP A 230 -3.34 7.30 26.85
N TYR A 231 -3.45 6.95 25.56
CA TYR A 231 -4.27 5.85 25.08
C TYR A 231 -3.52 4.87 24.19
N LEU A 232 -3.95 3.62 24.26
CA LEU A 232 -3.44 2.54 23.44
C LEU A 232 -4.62 1.82 22.77
N LEU A 233 -4.68 1.91 21.44
CA LEU A 233 -5.64 1.20 20.61
C LEU A 233 -5.04 -0.14 20.20
N THR A 234 -5.75 -1.24 20.47
CA THR A 234 -5.36 -2.57 19.98
C THR A 234 -6.43 -3.19 19.10
N ARG A 235 -5.97 -4.14 18.29
CA ARG A 235 -6.81 -5.12 17.61
C ARG A 235 -6.34 -6.53 17.95
N ASP A 236 -7.18 -7.29 18.64
CA ASP A 236 -6.95 -8.68 19.03
C ASP A 236 -8.31 -9.34 19.35
N SER A 237 -8.47 -10.62 19.02
CA SER A 237 -9.64 -11.40 19.45
C SER A 237 -9.68 -11.66 20.96
N THR A 238 -8.53 -11.50 21.62
CA THR A 238 -8.39 -11.61 23.07
C THR A 238 -7.83 -10.33 23.68
N SER A 239 -8.55 -9.78 24.66
CA SER A 239 -8.06 -8.64 25.43
C SER A 239 -6.79 -9.03 26.18
N ARG A 240 -5.70 -8.28 26.01
CA ARG A 240 -4.43 -8.50 26.70
C ARG A 240 -4.24 -7.54 27.88
N PRO A 241 -3.60 -7.95 28.98
CA PRO A 241 -3.17 -7.02 30.00
C PRO A 241 -1.93 -6.25 29.52
N PHE A 242 -1.91 -4.94 29.79
CA PHE A 242 -0.74 -4.08 29.57
C PHE A 242 -0.41 -3.38 30.89
N GLU A 243 0.88 -3.31 31.21
CA GLU A 243 1.35 -2.64 32.43
C GLU A 243 0.96 -1.15 32.39
N ASN A 244 0.30 -0.65 33.44
CA ASN A 244 -0.20 0.73 33.56
C ASN A 244 -1.34 1.10 32.61
N PHE A 245 -2.00 0.13 32.00
CA PHE A 245 -3.11 0.39 31.08
C PHE A 245 -4.33 -0.43 31.46
N GLN A 246 -5.49 0.22 31.49
CA GLN A 246 -6.79 -0.43 31.73
C GLN A 246 -7.70 -0.28 30.53
N ILE A 247 -8.50 -1.31 30.22
CA ILE A 247 -9.48 -1.24 29.13
C ILE A 247 -10.61 -0.33 29.55
N ILE A 248 -10.90 0.68 28.73
CA ILE A 248 -12.01 1.61 28.94
C ILE A 248 -13.13 1.42 27.92
N ARG A 249 -12.83 0.90 26.72
CA ARG A 249 -13.81 0.62 25.67
C ARG A 249 -13.43 -0.63 24.88
N SER A 250 -14.45 -1.32 24.37
CA SER A 250 -14.26 -2.48 23.49
C SER A 250 -15.41 -2.57 22.49
N SER A 251 -15.08 -2.90 21.24
CA SER A 251 -16.06 -3.06 20.16
C SER A 251 -15.55 -4.08 19.14
N GLY A 252 -16.16 -5.27 19.11
CA GLY A 252 -15.59 -6.39 18.35
C GLY A 252 -14.19 -6.73 18.85
N ASP A 253 -13.25 -6.92 17.93
CA ASP A 253 -11.83 -7.20 18.23
C ASP A 253 -11.01 -5.95 18.57
N TRP A 254 -11.66 -4.80 18.74
CA TRP A 254 -11.00 -3.55 19.03
C TRP A 254 -11.11 -3.19 20.51
N HIS A 255 -9.99 -2.79 21.10
CA HIS A 255 -9.92 -2.40 22.50
C HIS A 255 -9.17 -1.07 22.65
N LEU A 256 -9.74 -0.16 23.42
CA LEU A 256 -9.07 1.07 23.83
C LEU A 256 -8.65 0.95 25.29
N TYR A 257 -7.37 1.15 25.54
CA TYR A 257 -6.79 1.19 26.87
C TYR A 257 -6.40 2.61 27.24
N GLU A 258 -6.58 2.96 28.51
CA GLU A 258 -6.19 4.23 29.11
C GLU A 258 -5.04 4.02 30.08
N ASN A 259 -4.06 4.93 30.05
CA ASN A 259 -2.92 4.91 30.94
C ASN A 259 -3.30 5.42 32.35
N ILE A 260 -3.34 4.52 33.33
CA ILE A 260 -3.76 4.85 34.71
C ILE A 260 -2.76 5.74 35.46
N LEU A 261 -1.55 5.93 34.93
CA LEU A 261 -0.56 6.84 35.50
C LEU A 261 -0.72 8.28 35.00
N LYS A 262 -1.56 8.49 33.98
CA LYS A 262 -1.79 9.81 33.35
C LYS A 262 -3.23 10.31 33.47
N SER A 263 -4.17 9.42 33.82
CA SER A 263 -5.58 9.73 34.10
C SER A 263 -5.77 10.58 35.35
#